data_AF-A0A183H2F3-F1
#
_entry.id   AF-A0A183H2F3-F1
#
_cell.length_a   1.000
_cell.length_b   1.000
_cell.length_c   1.000
_cell.angle_alpha   90.00
_cell.angle_beta   90.00
_cell.angle_gamma   90.00
#
_symmetry.space_group_name_H-M   'P 1'
#
loop_
_entity.id
_entity.type
_entity.pdbx_description
1 polymer ?
#
loop_
_entity_poly.entity_id
_entity_poly.type
_entity_poly.pdbx_seq_one_letter_code
_entity_poly.pdbx_strand_id
1 'polypeptide(L)'
;MTVREPLDDLTFSQFVAEAATRLVIIDFYADWCGPCRMISPHIEKLSEKYPQVVFIKVNVETCRQTSSEFGINAMPTFVLLYKGREVDRMMGANVELLETKIIQQLKESLVATPDERIFLKKFVEYSQRMQIYENEISQALARSLIPYDKLMEESRMNGKANKFELVKLLLNWFKTDFFVWTDVPKCELCGQNAEKSEEVQGDPTQEEQEWGACRVEVYKCQKCNTNVRFPRYNDPVKLLETRCGRCGEWANCFTLCSRAIGLETRYG
;
A
#
# COMPACT_ATOMS: atom_id res chain seq x y z
N MET A 1 25.18 -7.30 -17.83
CA MET A 1 25.61 -7.95 -16.58
C MET A 1 26.05 -9.34 -16.99
N THR A 2 27.28 -9.72 -16.70
CA THR A 2 27.92 -10.93 -17.23
C THR A 2 27.28 -12.20 -16.68
N VAL A 3 27.18 -13.24 -17.53
CA VAL A 3 26.92 -14.62 -17.12
C VAL A 3 27.98 -15.00 -16.08
N ARG A 4 27.55 -15.46 -14.91
CA ARG A 4 28.45 -15.82 -13.82
C ARG A 4 28.89 -17.27 -13.95
N GLU A 5 30.14 -17.58 -13.64
CA GLU A 5 30.66 -18.93 -13.67
C GLU A 5 31.31 -19.26 -12.33
N PRO A 6 30.78 -20.24 -11.57
CA PRO A 6 31.35 -20.64 -10.28
C PRO A 6 32.60 -21.51 -10.48
N LEU A 7 33.59 -21.34 -9.62
CA LEU A 7 34.83 -22.14 -9.64
C LEU A 7 34.64 -23.51 -8.98
N ASP A 8 33.67 -23.63 -8.06
CA ASP A 8 33.35 -24.82 -7.29
C ASP A 8 31.89 -24.82 -6.83
N ASP A 9 31.46 -25.90 -6.18
CA ASP A 9 30.09 -26.07 -5.66
C ASP A 9 29.72 -25.04 -4.57
N LEU A 10 30.70 -24.56 -3.80
CA LEU A 10 30.48 -23.55 -2.76
C LEU A 10 30.13 -22.18 -3.38
N THR A 11 30.89 -21.79 -4.41
CA THR A 11 30.68 -20.54 -5.16
C THR A 11 29.32 -20.55 -5.87
N PHE A 12 28.91 -21.70 -6.41
CA PHE A 12 27.56 -21.87 -6.98
C PHE A 12 26.47 -21.56 -5.94
N SER A 13 26.58 -22.16 -4.74
CA SER A 13 25.61 -21.95 -3.66
C SER A 13 25.49 -20.48 -3.25
N GLN A 14 26.61 -19.76 -3.23
CA GLN A 14 26.64 -18.31 -2.96
C GLN A 14 25.90 -17.52 -4.04
N PHE A 15 26.13 -17.81 -5.33
CA PHE A 15 25.46 -17.10 -6.43
C PHE A 15 23.94 -17.30 -6.41
N VAL A 16 23.47 -18.50 -6.09
CA VAL A 16 22.03 -18.77 -5.96
C VAL A 16 21.45 -18.03 -4.75
N ALA A 17 22.16 -18.00 -3.62
CA ALA A 17 21.71 -17.26 -2.44
C ALA A 17 21.63 -15.74 -2.69
N GLU A 18 22.60 -15.16 -3.40
CA GLU A 18 22.61 -13.75 -3.79
C GLU A 18 21.48 -13.35 -4.74
N ALA A 19 20.98 -14.28 -5.55
CA ALA A 19 19.88 -14.01 -6.48
C ALA A 19 18.56 -13.70 -5.77
N ALA A 20 18.43 -14.05 -4.48
CA ALA A 20 17.29 -13.76 -3.61
C ALA A 20 15.93 -14.14 -4.26
N THR A 21 15.14 -13.14 -4.65
CA THR A 21 13.80 -13.30 -5.24
C THR A 21 13.80 -13.26 -6.76
N ARG A 22 14.96 -13.23 -7.43
CA ARG A 22 15.05 -13.18 -8.90
C ARG A 22 14.94 -14.58 -9.50
N LEU A 23 14.50 -14.64 -10.76
CA LEU A 23 14.62 -15.84 -11.58
C LEU A 23 16.10 -16.09 -11.89
N VAL A 24 16.55 -17.33 -11.72
CA VAL A 24 17.91 -17.79 -12.00
C VAL A 24 17.86 -18.83 -13.11
N ILE A 25 18.70 -18.68 -14.13
CA ILE A 25 18.90 -19.64 -15.21
C ILE A 25 20.28 -20.25 -15.02
N ILE A 26 20.32 -21.56 -14.81
CA ILE A 26 21.56 -22.31 -14.66
C ILE A 26 21.81 -23.07 -15.96
N ASP A 27 22.89 -22.76 -16.66
CA ASP A 27 23.38 -23.45 -17.86
C ASP A 27 24.45 -24.48 -17.49
N PHE A 28 24.07 -25.75 -17.40
CA PHE A 28 25.01 -26.85 -17.16
C PHE A 28 25.69 -27.28 -18.46
N TYR A 29 27.02 -27.17 -18.50
CA TYR A 29 27.82 -27.39 -19.70
C TYR A 29 29.09 -28.22 -19.42
N ALA A 30 29.77 -28.64 -20.50
CA ALA A 30 31.12 -29.20 -20.45
C ALA A 30 31.98 -28.65 -21.59
N ASP A 31 33.30 -28.58 -21.43
CA ASP A 31 34.20 -27.97 -22.43
C ASP A 31 34.25 -28.75 -23.76
N TRP A 32 34.05 -30.07 -23.69
CA TRP A 32 33.98 -30.96 -24.84
C TRP A 32 32.59 -30.96 -25.53
N CYS A 33 31.59 -30.28 -24.96
CA CYS A 33 30.23 -30.25 -25.48
C CYS A 33 30.09 -29.27 -26.66
N GLY A 34 30.05 -29.82 -27.88
CA GLY A 34 29.80 -29.04 -29.11
C GLY A 34 28.54 -28.16 -29.05
N PRO A 35 27.35 -28.70 -28.73
CA PRO A 35 26.11 -27.92 -28.62
C PRO A 35 26.18 -26.80 -27.58
N CYS A 36 26.90 -26.98 -26.48
CA CYS A 36 27.10 -25.96 -25.46
C CYS A 36 27.85 -24.74 -26.01
N ARG A 37 28.89 -24.97 -26.81
CA ARG A 37 29.63 -23.90 -27.48
C ARG A 37 28.77 -23.14 -28.50
N MET A 38 27.84 -23.82 -29.16
CA MET A 38 26.93 -23.18 -30.12
C MET A 38 25.93 -22.24 -29.44
N ILE A 39 25.40 -22.61 -28.27
CA ILE A 39 24.37 -21.82 -27.59
C ILE A 39 24.94 -20.68 -26.71
N SER A 40 26.17 -20.82 -26.20
CA SER A 40 26.80 -19.84 -25.26
C SER A 40 26.68 -18.37 -25.69
N PRO A 41 26.96 -17.96 -26.95
CA PRO A 41 26.82 -16.56 -27.36
C PRO A 41 25.37 -16.05 -27.34
N HIS A 42 24.39 -16.95 -27.47
CA HIS A 42 22.97 -16.59 -27.36
C HIS A 42 22.55 -16.42 -25.90
N ILE A 43 23.11 -17.22 -24.98
CA ILE A 43 22.88 -17.05 -23.53
C ILE A 43 23.40 -15.70 -23.05
N GLU A 44 24.58 -15.28 -23.52
CA GLU A 44 25.11 -13.94 -23.23
C GLU A 44 24.14 -12.84 -23.69
N LYS A 45 23.61 -12.92 -24.91
CA LYS A 45 22.59 -11.98 -25.41
C LYS A 45 21.30 -11.99 -24.57
N LEU A 46 20.85 -13.17 -24.13
CA LEU A 46 19.69 -13.27 -23.24
C LEU A 46 19.97 -12.63 -21.87
N SER A 47 21.20 -12.75 -21.35
CA SER A 47 21.61 -12.10 -20.09
C SER A 47 21.62 -10.58 -20.17
N GLU A 48 21.91 -10.02 -21.34
CA GLU A 48 21.81 -8.58 -21.61
C GLU A 48 20.35 -8.15 -21.78
N LYS A 49 19.55 -8.95 -22.49
CA LYS A 49 18.13 -8.67 -22.74
C LYS A 49 17.26 -8.73 -21.48
N TYR A 50 17.61 -9.60 -20.53
CA TYR A 50 16.85 -9.82 -19.29
C TYR A 50 17.71 -9.50 -18.05
N PRO A 51 18.04 -8.22 -17.78
CA PRO A 51 18.92 -7.84 -16.68
C PRO A 51 18.35 -8.14 -15.29
N GLN A 52 17.05 -8.41 -15.18
CA GLN A 52 16.35 -8.85 -13.96
C GLN A 52 16.49 -10.36 -13.69
N VAL A 53 16.97 -11.14 -14.66
CA VAL A 53 17.24 -12.58 -14.53
C VAL A 53 18.73 -12.79 -14.23
N VAL A 54 19.06 -13.76 -13.39
CA VAL A 54 20.46 -14.11 -13.08
C VAL A 54 20.85 -15.31 -13.93
N PHE A 55 21.93 -15.20 -14.70
CA PHE A 55 22.45 -16.30 -15.51
C PHE A 55 23.72 -16.84 -14.88
N ILE A 56 23.74 -18.14 -14.60
CA ILE A 56 24.87 -18.87 -14.02
C ILE A 56 25.22 -20.00 -14.98
N LYS A 57 26.48 -20.07 -15.41
CA LYS A 57 27.01 -21.13 -16.25
C LYS A 57 27.83 -22.08 -15.37
N VAL A 58 27.49 -23.36 -15.35
CA VAL A 58 28.07 -24.36 -14.43
C VAL A 58 28.76 -25.46 -15.23
N ASN A 59 30.07 -25.60 -15.05
CA ASN A 59 30.81 -26.70 -15.66
C ASN A 59 30.58 -27.97 -14.83
N VAL A 60 30.09 -29.03 -15.48
CA VAL A 60 29.74 -30.29 -14.78
C VAL A 60 30.95 -31.03 -14.23
N GLU A 61 32.16 -30.73 -14.72
CA GLU A 61 33.40 -31.36 -14.27
C GLU A 61 33.99 -30.69 -13.03
N THR A 62 33.75 -29.38 -12.84
CA THR A 62 34.20 -28.61 -11.67
C THR A 62 33.17 -28.64 -10.54
N CYS A 63 31.89 -28.46 -10.86
CA CYS A 63 30.77 -28.45 -9.90
C CYS A 63 30.04 -29.81 -9.90
N ARG A 64 30.75 -30.88 -9.52
CA ARG A 64 30.26 -32.26 -9.63
C ARG A 64 29.12 -32.55 -8.66
N GLN A 65 29.22 -32.05 -7.43
CA GLN A 65 28.19 -32.28 -6.42
C GLN A 65 26.88 -31.60 -6.85
N THR A 66 26.96 -30.33 -7.24
CA THR A 66 25.82 -29.56 -7.78
C THR A 66 25.21 -30.29 -8.98
N SER A 67 26.02 -30.71 -9.95
CA SER A 67 25.52 -31.41 -11.14
C SER A 67 24.80 -32.72 -10.79
N SER A 68 25.31 -33.46 -9.79
CA SER A 68 24.65 -34.66 -9.29
C SER A 68 23.33 -34.35 -8.57
N GLU A 69 23.29 -33.32 -7.72
CA GLU A 69 22.09 -32.91 -6.98
C GLU A 69 20.97 -32.45 -7.92
N PHE A 70 21.31 -31.75 -9.01
CA PHE A 70 20.38 -31.35 -10.06
C PHE A 70 20.05 -32.46 -11.07
N GLY A 71 20.62 -33.66 -10.92
CA GLY A 71 20.35 -34.81 -11.78
C GLY A 71 20.76 -34.60 -13.25
N ILE A 72 21.90 -33.95 -13.47
CA ILE A 72 22.37 -33.60 -14.81
C ILE A 72 22.98 -34.83 -15.50
N ASN A 73 22.32 -35.29 -16.57
CA ASN A 73 22.74 -36.46 -17.36
C ASN A 73 23.04 -36.13 -18.83
N ALA A 74 22.80 -34.90 -19.27
CA ALA A 74 23.04 -34.44 -20.62
C ALA A 74 23.36 -32.95 -20.63
N MET A 75 24.23 -32.52 -21.54
CA MET A 75 24.61 -31.13 -21.71
C MET A 75 24.32 -30.64 -23.13
N PRO A 76 23.86 -29.38 -23.31
CA PRO A 76 23.52 -28.44 -22.24
C PRO A 76 22.18 -28.82 -21.58
N THR A 77 22.07 -28.59 -20.27
CA THR A 77 20.79 -28.61 -19.56
C THR A 77 20.62 -27.27 -18.84
N PHE A 78 19.47 -26.65 -19.03
CA PHE A 78 19.09 -25.41 -18.39
C PHE A 78 18.09 -25.69 -17.27
N VAL A 79 18.38 -25.21 -16.08
CA VAL A 79 17.47 -25.28 -14.92
C VAL A 79 17.04 -23.87 -14.55
N LEU A 80 15.73 -23.66 -14.39
CA LEU A 80 15.15 -22.39 -13.99
C LEU A 80 14.79 -22.48 -12.50
N LEU A 81 15.43 -21.63 -11.68
CA LEU A 81 15.11 -21.50 -10.26
C LEU A 81 14.38 -20.19 -9.97
N TYR A 82 13.36 -20.26 -9.14
CA TYR A 82 12.73 -19.08 -8.56
C TYR A 82 12.51 -19.30 -7.06
N LYS A 83 12.98 -18.35 -6.23
CA LYS A 83 12.94 -18.46 -4.76
C LYS A 83 13.51 -19.80 -4.23
N GLY A 84 14.62 -20.24 -4.82
CA GLY A 84 15.31 -21.48 -4.43
C GLY A 84 14.62 -22.79 -4.84
N ARG A 85 13.58 -22.74 -5.68
CA ARG A 85 12.87 -23.93 -6.19
C ARG A 85 13.02 -24.03 -7.70
N GLU A 86 13.20 -25.24 -8.21
CA GLU A 86 13.12 -25.52 -9.64
C GLU A 86 11.68 -25.31 -10.12
N VAL A 87 11.49 -24.34 -11.01
CA VAL A 87 10.19 -24.01 -11.61
C VAL A 87 10.05 -24.57 -13.01
N ASP A 88 11.17 -24.79 -13.71
CA ASP A 88 11.19 -25.39 -15.05
C ASP A 88 12.59 -25.91 -15.40
N ARG A 89 12.68 -26.75 -16.44
CA ARG A 89 13.94 -27.21 -17.03
C ARG A 89 13.85 -27.39 -18.54
N MET A 90 15.00 -27.34 -19.19
CA MET A 90 15.13 -27.59 -20.63
C MET A 90 16.44 -28.33 -20.93
N MET A 91 16.36 -29.44 -21.67
CA MET A 91 17.55 -30.14 -22.17
C MET A 91 17.80 -29.79 -23.63
N GLY A 92 19.07 -29.64 -24.02
CA GLY A 92 19.50 -29.38 -25.38
C GLY A 92 19.67 -27.89 -25.72
N ALA A 93 20.26 -27.63 -26.88
CA ALA A 93 20.61 -26.29 -27.34
C ALA A 93 19.47 -25.66 -28.16
N ASN A 94 18.42 -25.17 -27.49
CA ASN A 94 17.29 -24.46 -28.13
C ASN A 94 17.06 -23.08 -27.49
N VAL A 95 17.49 -22.02 -28.18
CA VAL A 95 17.43 -20.63 -27.68
C VAL A 95 15.99 -20.14 -27.57
N GLU A 96 15.15 -20.39 -28.58
CA GLU A 96 13.78 -19.90 -28.64
C GLU A 96 12.90 -20.52 -27.54
N LEU A 97 13.08 -21.82 -27.30
CA LEU A 97 12.38 -22.51 -26.22
C LEU A 97 12.81 -21.99 -24.84
N LEU A 98 14.12 -21.79 -24.64
CA LEU A 98 14.64 -21.24 -23.39
C LEU A 98 14.08 -19.85 -23.11
N GLU A 99 14.10 -18.97 -24.12
CA GLU A 99 13.56 -17.62 -24.00
C GLU A 99 12.06 -17.62 -23.72
N THR A 100 11.30 -18.50 -24.37
CA THR A 100 9.86 -18.67 -24.11
C THR A 100 9.60 -19.04 -22.64
N LYS A 101 10.38 -19.99 -22.09
CA LYS A 101 10.29 -20.41 -20.68
C LYS A 101 10.66 -19.26 -19.74
N ILE A 102 11.70 -18.48 -20.05
CA ILE A 102 12.07 -17.28 -19.27
C ILE A 102 10.91 -16.28 -19.25
N ILE A 103 10.33 -15.96 -20.41
CA ILE A 103 9.21 -15.02 -20.50
C ILE A 103 8.00 -15.52 -19.71
N GLN A 104 7.69 -16.82 -19.79
CA GLN A 104 6.59 -17.42 -19.04
C GLN A 104 6.80 -17.26 -17.54
N GLN A 105 7.97 -17.63 -17.02
CA GLN A 105 8.29 -17.54 -15.59
C GLN A 105 8.33 -16.09 -15.08
N LEU A 106 8.80 -15.16 -15.91
CA LEU A 106 8.73 -13.73 -15.59
C LEU A 106 7.28 -13.24 -15.51
N LYS A 107 6.37 -13.71 -16.37
CA LYS A 107 4.95 -13.35 -16.27
C LYS A 107 4.30 -13.92 -15.01
N GLU A 108 4.57 -15.18 -14.69
CA GLU A 108 4.01 -15.86 -13.50
C GLU A 108 4.50 -15.19 -12.20
N SER A 109 5.76 -14.77 -12.13
CA SER A 109 6.31 -14.05 -10.97
C SER A 109 5.78 -12.63 -10.78
N LEU A 110 5.19 -12.01 -11.81
CA LEU A 110 4.55 -10.69 -11.74
C LEU A 110 3.08 -10.74 -11.33
N VAL A 111 2.48 -11.93 -11.20
CA VAL A 111 1.10 -12.08 -10.76
C VAL A 111 1.03 -11.95 -9.24
N ALA A 112 0.44 -10.85 -8.77
CA ALA A 112 0.17 -10.65 -7.34
C ALA A 112 -0.59 -11.86 -6.76
N THR A 113 -0.09 -12.37 -5.65
CA THR A 113 -0.72 -13.42 -4.84
C THR A 113 -2.10 -12.97 -4.35
N PRO A 114 -2.99 -13.91 -3.95
CA PRO A 114 -4.29 -13.55 -3.40
C PRO A 114 -4.20 -12.55 -2.23
N ASP A 115 -3.22 -12.74 -1.33
CA ASP A 115 -3.02 -11.85 -0.18
C ASP A 115 -2.53 -10.46 -0.61
N GLU A 116 -1.59 -10.39 -1.55
CA GLU A 116 -1.14 -9.11 -2.13
C GLU A 116 -2.30 -8.40 -2.84
N ARG A 117 -3.20 -9.12 -3.52
CA ARG A 117 -4.39 -8.53 -4.13
C ARG A 117 -5.34 -7.96 -3.10
N ILE A 118 -5.58 -8.68 -2.00
CA ILE A 118 -6.41 -8.19 -0.88
C ILE A 118 -5.79 -6.93 -0.29
N PHE A 119 -4.47 -6.92 -0.08
CA PHE A 119 -3.75 -5.75 0.41
C PHE A 119 -3.85 -4.57 -0.56
N LEU A 120 -3.58 -4.78 -1.85
CA LEU A 120 -3.67 -3.75 -2.89
C LEU A 120 -5.09 -3.19 -3.03
N LYS A 121 -6.12 -4.02 -2.86
CA LYS A 121 -7.52 -3.58 -2.86
C LYS A 121 -7.78 -2.56 -1.76
N LYS A 122 -7.21 -2.73 -0.57
CA LYS A 122 -7.31 -1.73 0.50
C LYS A 122 -6.74 -0.38 0.07
N PHE A 123 -5.61 -0.33 -0.65
CA PHE A 123 -5.06 0.95 -1.15
C PHE A 123 -5.99 1.62 -2.15
N VAL A 124 -6.60 0.85 -3.06
CA VAL A 124 -7.56 1.38 -4.03
C VAL A 124 -8.76 1.98 -3.29
N GLU A 125 -9.32 1.26 -2.31
CA GLU A 125 -10.43 1.73 -1.47
C GLU A 125 -10.03 2.99 -0.69
N TYR A 126 -8.84 3.04 -0.08
CA TYR A 126 -8.33 4.24 0.59
C TYR A 126 -8.17 5.43 -0.36
N SER A 127 -7.65 5.20 -1.58
CA SER A 127 -7.48 6.25 -2.59
C SER A 127 -8.82 6.80 -3.05
N GLN A 128 -9.82 5.94 -3.25
CA GLN A 128 -11.18 6.36 -3.59
C GLN A 128 -11.83 7.16 -2.47
N ARG A 129 -11.63 6.76 -1.20
CA ARG A 129 -12.12 7.53 -0.05
C ARG A 129 -11.58 8.96 -0.01
N MET A 130 -10.38 9.23 -0.54
CA MET A 130 -9.84 10.60 -0.57
C MET A 130 -10.61 11.51 -1.53
N GLN A 131 -11.30 10.95 -2.53
CA GLN A 131 -12.07 11.73 -3.50
C GLN A 131 -13.24 12.48 -2.86
N ILE A 132 -13.72 12.06 -1.70
CA ILE A 132 -14.81 12.75 -0.98
C ILE A 132 -14.42 14.19 -0.63
N TYR A 133 -13.14 14.46 -0.41
CA TYR A 133 -12.64 15.80 -0.08
C TYR A 133 -12.46 16.69 -1.32
N GLU A 134 -12.52 16.12 -2.52
CA GLU A 134 -12.45 16.84 -3.79
C GLU A 134 -13.83 17.29 -4.29
N ASN A 135 -14.91 16.90 -3.60
CA ASN A 135 -16.26 17.32 -3.95
C ASN A 135 -16.44 18.84 -3.76
N GLU A 136 -16.79 19.54 -4.84
CA GLU A 136 -16.92 20.99 -4.85
C GLU A 136 -18.01 21.53 -3.93
N ILE A 137 -19.14 20.80 -3.81
CA ILE A 137 -20.26 21.18 -2.95
C ILE A 137 -19.85 21.07 -1.48
N SER A 138 -19.22 19.95 -1.10
CA SER A 138 -18.69 19.73 0.25
C SER A 138 -17.64 20.79 0.62
N GLN A 139 -16.75 21.14 -0.31
CA GLN A 139 -15.77 22.20 -0.10
C GLN A 139 -16.43 23.59 0.01
N ALA A 140 -17.43 23.89 -0.80
CA ALA A 140 -18.16 25.16 -0.73
C ALA A 140 -18.87 25.32 0.62
N LEU A 141 -19.50 24.25 1.11
CA LEU A 141 -20.12 24.22 2.43
C LEU A 141 -19.07 24.46 3.53
N ALA A 142 -17.95 23.73 3.49
CA ALA A 142 -16.86 23.95 4.44
C ALA A 142 -16.33 25.40 4.41
N ARG A 143 -16.11 25.97 3.21
CA ARG A 143 -15.69 27.38 3.04
C ARG A 143 -16.66 28.36 3.68
N SER A 144 -17.97 28.13 3.57
CA SER A 144 -18.99 29.01 4.17
C SER A 144 -18.95 29.05 5.70
N LEU A 145 -18.37 28.03 6.34
CA LEU A 145 -18.25 27.92 7.80
C LEU A 145 -16.91 28.44 8.31
N ILE A 146 -15.86 28.38 7.49
CA ILE A 146 -14.51 28.82 7.84
C ILE A 146 -14.46 30.35 7.74
N PRO A 147 -13.92 31.08 8.74
CA PRO A 147 -13.70 32.52 8.65
C PRO A 147 -12.48 32.84 7.77
N TYR A 148 -12.49 32.37 6.52
CA TYR A 148 -11.32 32.30 5.64
C TYR A 148 -10.66 33.66 5.41
N ASP A 149 -11.44 34.70 5.11
CA ASP A 149 -10.89 36.04 4.83
C ASP A 149 -10.10 36.59 6.03
N LYS A 150 -10.61 36.37 7.25
CA LYS A 150 -9.92 36.76 8.49
C LYS A 150 -8.62 35.97 8.66
N LEU A 151 -8.67 34.65 8.53
CA LEU A 151 -7.48 33.80 8.68
C LEU A 151 -6.42 34.12 7.61
N MET A 152 -6.85 34.41 6.38
CA MET A 152 -5.95 34.79 5.28
C MET A 152 -5.24 36.10 5.55
N GLU A 153 -5.95 37.11 6.04
CA GLU A 153 -5.34 38.40 6.37
C GLU A 153 -4.35 38.28 7.53
N GLU A 154 -4.73 37.56 8.60
CA GLU A 154 -3.86 37.28 9.75
C GLU A 154 -2.64 36.41 9.40
N SER A 155 -2.73 35.59 8.35
CA SER A 155 -1.62 34.75 7.90
C SER A 155 -0.51 35.52 7.17
N ARG A 156 -0.74 36.79 6.80
CA ARG A 156 0.24 37.53 6.00
C ARG A 156 1.49 37.85 6.82
N MET A 157 2.66 37.55 6.25
CA MET A 157 3.96 37.98 6.77
C MET A 157 4.66 38.86 5.73
N ASN A 158 5.09 40.06 6.14
CA ASN A 158 5.69 41.05 5.24
C ASN A 158 4.83 41.32 3.99
N GLY A 159 3.50 41.38 4.16
CA GLY A 159 2.52 41.61 3.08
C GLY A 159 2.25 40.41 2.16
N LYS A 160 2.96 39.28 2.33
CA LYS A 160 2.77 38.07 1.52
C LYS A 160 2.02 37.00 2.29
N ALA A 161 1.14 36.28 1.60
CA ALA A 161 0.42 35.14 2.19
C ALA A 161 1.41 34.06 2.64
N ASN A 162 1.33 33.63 3.89
CA ASN A 162 2.14 32.55 4.43
C ASN A 162 1.26 31.32 4.69
N LYS A 163 1.42 30.28 3.84
CA LYS A 163 0.65 29.04 3.95
C LYS A 163 0.84 28.32 5.29
N PHE A 164 2.03 28.39 5.89
CA PHE A 164 2.29 27.74 7.17
C PHE A 164 1.53 28.41 8.31
N GLU A 165 1.51 29.75 8.34
CA GLU A 165 0.73 30.48 9.33
C GLU A 165 -0.78 30.32 9.11
N LEU A 166 -1.24 30.27 7.85
CA LEU A 166 -2.64 29.95 7.54
C LEU A 166 -3.06 28.59 8.13
N VAL A 167 -2.23 27.55 7.99
CA VAL A 167 -2.50 26.21 8.56
C VAL A 167 -2.60 26.28 10.08
N LYS A 168 -1.71 27.01 10.75
CA LYS A 168 -1.74 27.18 12.21
C LYS A 168 -3.01 27.90 12.68
N LEU A 169 -3.40 28.97 11.99
CA LEU A 169 -4.61 29.73 12.31
C LEU A 169 -5.86 28.89 12.08
N LEU A 170 -5.93 28.14 10.97
CA LEU A 170 -7.00 27.20 10.71
C LEU A 170 -7.07 26.12 11.81
N LEU A 171 -5.93 25.55 12.19
CA LEU A 171 -5.86 24.54 13.25
C LEU A 171 -6.35 25.09 14.59
N ASN A 172 -5.94 26.31 14.94
CA ASN A 172 -6.36 26.96 16.17
C ASN A 172 -7.88 27.17 16.18
N TRP A 173 -8.42 27.86 15.17
CA TRP A 173 -9.87 28.08 15.02
C TRP A 173 -10.65 26.76 15.08
N PHE A 174 -10.17 25.73 14.37
CA PHE A 174 -10.86 24.45 14.34
C PHE A 174 -10.94 23.81 15.74
N LYS A 175 -9.87 23.92 16.52
CA LYS A 175 -9.78 23.36 17.87
C LYS A 175 -10.51 24.18 18.93
N THR A 176 -10.53 25.51 18.80
CA THR A 176 -11.06 26.40 19.85
C THR A 176 -12.50 26.82 19.63
N ASP A 177 -12.90 27.01 18.37
CA ASP A 177 -14.18 27.67 18.04
C ASP A 177 -15.12 26.75 17.26
N PHE A 178 -14.58 25.82 16.46
CA PHE A 178 -15.40 25.04 15.54
C PHE A 178 -15.76 23.64 16.04
N PHE A 179 -14.78 22.84 16.46
CA PHE A 179 -14.94 21.41 16.70
C PHE A 179 -14.69 21.01 18.15
N VAL A 180 -15.62 20.28 18.75
CA VAL A 180 -15.60 19.89 20.17
C VAL A 180 -15.13 18.44 20.33
N TRP A 181 -14.01 18.25 21.01
CA TRP A 181 -13.55 16.91 21.40
C TRP A 181 -14.56 16.27 22.37
N THR A 182 -15.04 15.08 22.04
CA THR A 182 -16.13 14.42 22.77
C THR A 182 -15.80 12.97 23.08
N ASP A 183 -15.33 12.72 24.30
CA ASP A 183 -15.20 11.36 24.83
C ASP A 183 -16.54 10.82 25.33
N VAL A 184 -17.36 11.70 25.90
CA VAL A 184 -18.69 11.41 26.43
C VAL A 184 -19.63 12.54 26.00
N PRO A 185 -20.76 12.23 25.34
CA PRO A 185 -21.68 13.25 24.87
C PRO A 185 -22.45 13.91 26.03
N LYS A 186 -22.86 15.16 25.82
CA LYS A 186 -23.77 15.86 26.72
C LYS A 186 -25.21 15.52 26.38
N CYS A 187 -26.06 15.46 27.40
CA CYS A 187 -27.49 15.34 27.23
C CYS A 187 -28.06 16.63 26.64
N GLU A 188 -28.80 16.54 25.54
CA GLU A 188 -29.42 17.69 24.88
C GLU A 188 -30.48 18.38 25.75
N LEU A 189 -31.13 17.63 26.65
CA LEU A 189 -32.20 18.16 27.50
C LEU A 189 -31.69 18.98 28.69
N CYS A 190 -30.53 18.63 29.26
CA CYS A 190 -30.05 19.27 30.49
C CYS A 190 -28.59 19.72 30.47
N GLY A 191 -27.84 19.43 29.40
CA GLY A 191 -26.45 19.84 29.20
C GLY A 191 -25.42 19.08 30.05
N GLN A 192 -25.84 18.17 30.94
CA GLN A 192 -24.91 17.34 31.72
C GLN A 192 -24.29 16.24 30.86
N ASN A 193 -23.06 15.86 31.20
CA ASN A 193 -22.43 14.68 30.59
C ASN A 193 -23.28 13.44 30.88
N ALA A 194 -23.50 12.62 29.85
CA ALA A 194 -24.12 11.33 30.02
C ALA A 194 -23.12 10.33 30.64
N GLU A 195 -23.59 9.14 30.99
CA GLU A 195 -22.75 8.05 31.47
C GLU A 195 -22.84 6.87 30.51
N LYS A 196 -21.74 6.13 30.37
CA LYS A 196 -21.70 5.00 29.45
C LYS A 196 -22.63 3.91 29.97
N SER A 197 -23.58 3.48 29.14
CA SER A 197 -24.44 2.34 29.46
C SER A 197 -23.79 1.07 28.93
N GLU A 198 -23.55 0.08 29.79
CA GLU A 198 -23.07 -1.25 29.37
C GLU A 198 -24.21 -2.12 28.80
N GLU A 199 -25.46 -1.76 29.09
CA GLU A 199 -26.65 -2.56 28.78
C GLU A 199 -27.24 -2.25 27.39
N VAL A 200 -26.90 -1.10 26.81
CA VAL A 200 -27.53 -0.62 25.57
C VAL A 200 -26.47 -0.39 24.51
N GLN A 201 -26.39 -1.31 23.55
CA GLN A 201 -25.68 -1.09 22.28
C GLN A 201 -26.68 -0.56 21.24
N GLY A 202 -26.32 0.54 20.57
CA GLY A 202 -27.14 1.11 19.53
C GLY A 202 -26.70 0.64 18.15
N ASP A 203 -27.64 0.11 17.37
CA ASP A 203 -27.44 -0.03 15.94
C ASP A 203 -27.70 1.32 15.24
N PRO A 204 -26.93 1.65 14.19
CA PRO A 204 -27.19 2.81 13.36
C PRO A 204 -28.59 2.78 12.75
N THR A 205 -29.35 3.86 12.86
CA THR A 205 -30.60 4.06 12.11
C THR A 205 -30.31 4.17 10.62
N GLN A 206 -31.34 4.03 9.77
CA GLN A 206 -31.18 4.20 8.33
C GLN A 206 -30.57 5.57 7.98
N GLU A 207 -31.06 6.65 8.59
CA GLU A 207 -30.52 7.99 8.40
C GLU A 207 -29.05 8.09 8.85
N GLU A 208 -28.69 7.49 9.99
CA GLU A 208 -27.31 7.50 10.48
C GLU A 208 -26.36 6.73 9.53
N GLN A 209 -26.84 5.63 8.93
CA GLN A 209 -26.08 4.84 7.95
C GLN A 209 -25.85 5.60 6.65
N GLU A 210 -26.82 6.40 6.19
CA GLU A 210 -26.68 7.25 5.01
C GLU A 210 -25.53 8.25 5.16
N TRP A 211 -25.28 8.72 6.39
CA TRP A 211 -24.12 9.57 6.74
C TRP A 211 -22.86 8.78 7.15
N GLY A 212 -22.82 7.49 6.84
CA GLY A 212 -21.65 6.63 7.03
C GLY A 212 -21.37 6.25 8.49
N ALA A 213 -22.36 6.31 9.39
CA ALA A 213 -22.18 5.79 10.74
C ALA A 213 -22.23 4.25 10.73
N CYS A 214 -21.09 3.61 11.01
CA CYS A 214 -21.04 2.14 11.14
C CYS A 214 -21.33 1.64 12.56
N ARG A 215 -21.29 2.52 13.56
CA ARG A 215 -21.58 2.19 14.96
C ARG A 215 -22.20 3.38 15.68
N VAL A 216 -23.02 3.09 16.68
CA VAL A 216 -23.58 4.11 17.58
C VAL A 216 -23.26 3.73 19.02
N GLU A 217 -22.59 4.64 19.71
CA GLU A 217 -22.37 4.53 21.15
C GLU A 217 -23.61 5.10 21.85
N VAL A 218 -24.20 4.36 22.80
CA VAL A 218 -25.37 4.83 23.56
C VAL A 218 -24.97 5.09 25.01
N TYR A 219 -25.32 6.28 25.48
CA TYR A 219 -25.09 6.75 26.82
C TYR A 219 -26.43 7.01 27.51
N LYS A 220 -26.43 7.12 28.84
CA LYS A 220 -27.62 7.42 29.63
C LYS A 220 -27.40 8.66 30.47
N CYS A 221 -28.31 9.63 30.37
CA CYS A 221 -28.28 10.79 31.24
C CYS A 221 -28.95 10.46 32.58
N GLN A 222 -28.22 10.51 33.69
CA GLN A 222 -28.79 10.18 35.01
C GLN A 222 -29.85 11.19 35.49
N LYS A 223 -29.74 12.46 35.05
CA LYS A 223 -30.69 13.52 35.44
C LYS A 223 -32.01 13.46 34.67
N CYS A 224 -31.97 13.18 33.37
CA CYS A 224 -33.16 13.15 32.51
C CYS A 224 -33.70 11.73 32.28
N ASN A 225 -32.93 10.71 32.67
CA ASN A 225 -33.18 9.29 32.38
C ASN A 225 -33.39 9.01 30.88
N THR A 226 -32.79 9.82 30.01
CA THR A 226 -32.89 9.72 28.55
C THR A 226 -31.62 9.10 27.98
N ASN A 227 -31.78 8.30 26.92
CA ASN A 227 -30.65 7.76 26.18
C ASN A 227 -30.08 8.84 25.25
N VAL A 228 -28.77 9.02 25.29
CA VAL A 228 -28.00 9.93 24.44
C VAL A 228 -27.25 9.07 23.42
N ARG A 229 -27.62 9.21 22.15
CA ARG A 229 -26.97 8.49 21.04
C ARG A 229 -25.76 9.28 20.57
N PHE A 230 -24.68 8.58 20.25
CA PHE A 230 -23.48 9.15 19.67
C PHE A 230 -23.02 8.34 18.45
N PRO A 231 -23.63 8.59 17.27
CA PRO A 231 -23.25 7.93 16.03
C PRO A 231 -21.85 8.32 15.60
N ARG A 232 -21.04 7.34 15.18
CA ARG A 232 -19.66 7.55 14.73
C ARG A 232 -19.65 7.76 13.22
N TYR A 233 -20.00 8.98 12.80
CA TYR A 233 -20.10 9.37 11.39
C TYR A 233 -18.75 9.35 10.67
N ASN A 234 -18.76 8.91 9.42
CA ASN A 234 -17.59 8.91 8.55
C ASN A 234 -17.76 9.87 7.35
N ASP A 235 -18.92 10.50 7.21
CA ASP A 235 -19.15 11.56 6.23
C ASP A 235 -18.67 12.93 6.76
N PRO A 236 -17.73 13.61 6.08
CA PRO A 236 -17.19 14.87 6.56
C PRO A 236 -18.19 16.04 6.50
N VAL A 237 -19.19 16.00 5.63
CA VAL A 237 -20.25 17.01 5.58
C VAL A 237 -21.13 16.91 6.81
N LYS A 238 -21.51 15.70 7.23
CA LYS A 238 -22.24 15.53 8.49
C LYS A 238 -21.43 16.03 9.70
N LEU A 239 -20.11 15.88 9.67
CA LEU A 239 -19.23 16.37 10.73
C LEU A 239 -19.09 17.90 10.77
N LEU A 240 -19.37 18.63 9.68
CA LEU A 240 -19.49 20.09 9.70
C LEU A 240 -20.75 20.56 10.46
N GLU A 241 -21.78 19.72 10.49
CA GLU A 241 -23.03 19.96 11.23
C GLU A 241 -22.89 19.58 12.70
N THR A 242 -22.43 18.36 13.00
CA THR A 242 -22.34 17.86 14.39
C THR A 242 -21.22 18.52 15.19
N ARG A 243 -20.14 18.91 14.52
CA ARG A 243 -19.00 19.65 15.09
C ARG A 243 -18.38 18.99 16.32
N CYS A 244 -18.46 17.66 16.42
CA CYS A 244 -17.97 16.94 17.57
C CYS A 244 -17.51 15.53 17.21
N GLY A 245 -16.63 14.97 18.04
CA GLY A 245 -16.04 13.66 17.77
C GLY A 245 -14.74 13.41 18.51
N ARG A 246 -14.05 12.32 18.13
CA ARG A 246 -12.70 11.97 18.60
C ARG A 246 -11.71 12.15 17.44
N CYS A 247 -10.51 11.56 17.55
CA CYS A 247 -9.45 11.74 16.55
C CYS A 247 -9.88 11.43 15.10
N GLY A 248 -10.68 10.40 14.87
CA GLY A 248 -11.14 10.02 13.53
C GLY A 248 -12.03 11.07 12.89
N GLU A 249 -13.10 11.48 13.59
CA GLU A 249 -14.01 12.52 13.12
C GLU A 249 -13.32 13.88 13.00
N TRP A 250 -12.47 14.21 13.97
CA TRP A 250 -11.70 15.45 13.99
C TRP A 250 -10.81 15.52 12.74
N ALA A 251 -10.02 14.48 12.46
CA ALA A 251 -9.12 14.45 11.30
C ALA A 251 -9.91 14.47 9.99
N ASN A 252 -11.05 13.77 9.93
CA ASN A 252 -11.89 13.70 8.74
C ASN A 252 -12.45 15.08 8.37
N CYS A 253 -13.08 15.75 9.32
CA CYS A 253 -13.66 17.08 9.13
C CYS A 253 -12.59 18.15 8.87
N PHE A 254 -11.47 18.10 9.61
CA PHE A 254 -10.35 19.03 9.39
C PHE A 254 -9.70 18.87 8.01
N THR A 255 -9.65 17.65 7.48
CA THR A 255 -9.14 17.38 6.12
C THR A 255 -10.02 18.06 5.07
N LEU A 256 -11.35 17.95 5.18
CA LEU A 256 -12.27 18.66 4.30
C LEU A 256 -12.06 20.18 4.39
N CYS A 257 -11.95 20.73 5.60
CA CYS A 257 -11.70 22.17 5.80
C CYS A 257 -10.38 22.63 5.16
N SER A 258 -9.32 21.83 5.29
CA SER A 258 -8.01 22.14 4.71
C SER A 258 -8.05 22.13 3.18
N ARG A 259 -8.68 21.11 2.57
CA ARG A 259 -8.89 21.03 1.12
C ARG A 259 -9.75 22.17 0.62
N ALA A 260 -10.80 22.53 1.37
CA ALA A 260 -11.69 23.63 1.05
C ALA A 260 -10.93 24.97 0.94
N ILE A 261 -9.93 25.24 1.77
CA ILE A 261 -9.14 26.48 1.63
C ILE A 261 -7.94 26.38 0.67
N GLY A 262 -7.88 25.30 -0.13
CA GLY A 262 -6.88 25.10 -1.17
C GLY A 262 -5.52 24.58 -0.68
N LEU A 263 -5.45 24.00 0.52
CA LEU A 263 -4.23 23.35 1.00
C LEU A 263 -4.09 21.96 0.38
N GLU A 264 -2.86 21.57 0.05
CA GLU A 264 -2.53 20.17 -0.25
C GLU A 264 -2.59 19.38 1.05
N THR A 265 -3.39 18.32 1.10
CA THR A 265 -3.67 17.57 2.34
C THR A 265 -3.64 16.08 2.09
N ARG A 266 -3.20 15.32 3.11
CA ARG A 266 -3.23 13.85 3.13
C ARG A 266 -3.97 13.41 4.38
N TYR A 267 -4.87 12.44 4.24
CA TYR A 267 -5.52 11.78 5.38
C TYR A 267 -4.70 10.55 5.77
N GLY A 268 -4.48 10.37 7.07
CA GLY A 268 -3.69 9.27 7.66
C GLY A 268 -4.54 8.28 8.43
#